data_AF-A0A7U6L947-F1
#
_entry.id   AF-A0A7U6L947-F1
#
_cell.length_a   1.000
_cell.length_b   1.000
_cell.length_c   1.000
_cell.angle_alpha   90.00
_cell.angle_beta   90.00
_cell.angle_gamma   90.00
#
_symmetry.space_group_name_H-M   'P 1'
#
loop_
_entity.id
_entity.type
_entity.pdbx_description
1 polymer ?
#
loop_
_entity_poly.entity_id
_entity_poly.type
_entity_poly.pdbx_seq_one_letter_code
_entity_poly.pdbx_strand_id
1 'polypeptide(L)'
;MYNIVKNYPRYETINSKDLVKKLFNSRRLLDLPAPNTCAIRVSEALNKAGFIIDGTILPKNEYEKGKNDKWYVLTAMGMKRYLEKKYGGLARYSVNTPELYRRFRQYIDVLGSGIVIYYSQILKALQDMLIYGLKKNLLERIIYIINGLKKFIFFQALN
;
A
#
# COMPACT_ATOMS: atom_id res chain seq x y z
N MET A 1 -0.07 -21.90 0.29
CA MET A 1 0.08 -20.75 -0.64
C MET A 1 -1.09 -19.78 -0.44
N TYR A 2 -0.84 -18.53 -0.07
CA TYR A 2 -1.88 -17.64 0.48
C TYR A 2 -2.48 -16.67 -0.55
N ASN A 3 -3.82 -16.66 -0.68
CA ASN A 3 -4.53 -15.74 -1.59
C ASN A 3 -4.88 -14.42 -0.89
N ILE A 4 -3.87 -13.55 -0.78
CA ILE A 4 -4.00 -12.23 -0.12
C ILE A 4 -5.09 -11.35 -0.74
N VAL A 5 -5.29 -11.39 -2.07
CA VAL A 5 -6.28 -10.54 -2.75
C VAL A 5 -7.71 -10.89 -2.33
N LYS A 6 -8.00 -12.14 -1.99
CA LYS A 6 -9.32 -12.53 -1.43
C LYS A 6 -9.56 -11.89 -0.06
N ASN A 7 -8.49 -11.60 0.68
CA ASN A 7 -8.55 -11.06 2.03
C ASN A 7 -8.43 -9.52 2.07
N TYR A 8 -8.12 -8.88 0.94
CA TYR A 8 -7.99 -7.43 0.83
C TYR A 8 -9.37 -6.76 0.91
N PRO A 9 -9.66 -5.97 1.96
CA PRO A 9 -10.92 -5.25 2.06
C PRO A 9 -10.96 -4.19 0.97
N ARG A 10 -11.83 -4.37 -0.02
CA ARG A 10 -11.94 -3.47 -1.17
C ARG A 10 -12.72 -2.21 -0.82
N TYR A 11 -12.36 -1.08 -1.44
CA TYR A 11 -13.03 0.20 -1.19
C TYR A 11 -14.51 0.15 -1.58
N GLU A 12 -14.82 -0.64 -2.61
CA GLU A 12 -16.17 -0.92 -3.12
C GLU A 12 -17.02 -1.75 -2.14
N THR A 13 -16.38 -2.47 -1.21
CA THR A 13 -17.08 -3.40 -0.29
C THR A 13 -17.20 -2.87 1.14
N ILE A 14 -16.29 -2.00 1.57
CA ILE A 14 -16.31 -1.37 2.88
C ILE A 14 -15.63 -0.01 2.77
N ASN A 15 -16.31 1.04 3.21
CA ASN A 15 -15.73 2.38 3.23
C ASN A 15 -14.63 2.48 4.31
N SER A 16 -13.84 3.56 4.27
CA SER A 16 -12.70 3.73 5.19
C SER A 16 -13.10 3.85 6.65
N LYS A 17 -14.18 4.58 6.98
CA LYS A 17 -14.60 4.79 8.37
C LYS A 17 -15.10 3.51 9.01
N ASP A 18 -15.91 2.73 8.29
CA ASP A 18 -16.47 1.48 8.79
C ASP A 18 -15.38 0.42 8.95
N LEU A 19 -14.38 0.41 8.06
CA LEU A 19 -13.21 -0.45 8.25
C LEU A 19 -12.44 -0.10 9.53
N VAL A 20 -12.22 1.19 9.81
CA VAL A 20 -11.55 1.62 11.05
C VAL A 20 -12.37 1.22 12.29
N LYS A 21 -13.68 1.48 12.29
CA LYS A 21 -14.59 1.06 13.38
C LYS A 21 -14.59 -0.45 13.63
N LYS A 22 -14.51 -1.22 12.54
CA LYS A 22 -14.44 -2.68 12.62
C LYS A 22 -13.13 -3.16 13.26
N LEU A 23 -12.01 -2.53 12.90
CA LEU A 23 -10.68 -3.03 13.26
C LEU A 23 -10.10 -2.42 14.55
N PHE A 24 -10.50 -1.21 14.94
CA PHE A 24 -9.87 -0.46 16.04
C PHE A 24 -10.88 0.16 17.01
N ASN A 25 -10.45 0.35 18.26
CA ASN A 25 -11.12 1.21 19.25
C ASN A 25 -10.48 2.61 19.33
N SER A 26 -9.59 2.92 18.38
CA SER A 26 -8.73 4.09 18.41
C SER A 26 -9.48 5.38 18.10
N ARG A 27 -9.60 6.28 19.08
CA ARG A 27 -10.11 7.65 18.83
C ARG A 27 -9.30 8.36 17.75
N ARG A 28 -7.97 8.25 17.79
CA ARG A 28 -7.07 8.85 16.79
C ARG A 28 -7.44 8.49 15.34
N LEU A 29 -7.84 7.25 15.08
CA LEU A 29 -8.24 6.81 13.74
C LEU A 29 -9.72 7.10 13.44
N LEU A 30 -10.57 7.04 14.46
CA LEU A 30 -12.03 7.24 14.34
C LEU A 30 -12.41 8.72 14.15
N ASP A 31 -11.63 9.62 14.73
CA ASP A 31 -11.86 11.06 14.68
C ASP A 31 -11.40 11.68 13.36
N LEU A 32 -10.70 10.92 12.50
CA LEU A 32 -10.30 11.37 11.17
C LEU A 32 -11.53 11.54 10.25
N PRO A 33 -11.72 12.70 9.61
CA PRO A 33 -12.87 12.95 8.74
C PRO A 33 -12.86 12.07 7.50
N ALA A 34 -11.69 11.72 6.97
CA ALA A 34 -11.50 10.81 5.84
C ALA A 34 -10.21 9.99 6.01
N PRO A 35 -10.22 8.88 6.78
CA PRO A 35 -9.00 8.12 7.03
C PRO A 35 -8.49 7.45 5.74
N ASN A 36 -7.23 7.68 5.41
CA ASN A 36 -6.56 6.92 4.34
C ASN A 36 -6.26 5.51 4.84
N THR A 37 -7.04 4.54 4.38
CA THR A 37 -6.99 3.15 4.86
C THR A 37 -6.18 2.20 4.00
N CYS A 38 -5.41 2.68 3.02
CA CYS A 38 -4.67 1.81 2.10
C CYS A 38 -3.73 0.83 2.83
N ALA A 39 -2.89 1.33 3.74
CA ALA A 39 -1.97 0.52 4.53
C ALA A 39 -2.70 -0.40 5.52
N ILE A 40 -3.81 0.06 6.10
CA ILE A 40 -4.66 -0.74 6.99
C ILE A 40 -5.27 -1.93 6.23
N ARG A 41 -5.76 -1.72 5.00
CA ARG A 41 -6.31 -2.77 4.14
C ARG A 41 -5.27 -3.80 3.74
N VAL A 42 -4.05 -3.35 3.40
CA VAL A 42 -2.92 -4.24 3.13
C VAL A 42 -2.56 -5.04 4.38
N SER A 43 -2.50 -4.38 5.54
CA SER A 43 -2.21 -5.02 6.82
C SER A 43 -3.24 -6.09 7.16
N GLU A 44 -4.53 -5.80 6.96
CA GLU A 44 -5.62 -6.75 7.14
C GLU A 44 -5.50 -7.97 6.22
N ALA A 45 -5.15 -7.74 4.95
CA ALA A 45 -4.96 -8.81 3.98
C ALA A 45 -3.80 -9.73 4.36
N LEU A 46 -2.67 -9.15 4.80
CA LEU A 46 -1.51 -9.87 5.32
C LEU A 46 -1.89 -10.68 6.57
N ASN A 47 -2.53 -10.04 7.54
CA ASN A 47 -2.96 -10.65 8.80
C ASN A 47 -3.92 -11.84 8.59
N LYS A 48 -4.84 -11.76 7.62
CA LYS A 48 -5.75 -12.86 7.24
C LYS A 48 -5.08 -13.95 6.43
N ALA A 49 -4.00 -13.62 5.72
CA ALA A 49 -3.14 -14.60 5.06
C ALA A 49 -2.12 -15.25 6.00
N GLY A 50 -2.20 -15.00 7.32
CA GLY A 50 -1.32 -15.62 8.30
C GLY A 50 0.06 -14.96 8.43
N PHE A 51 0.30 -13.84 7.74
CA PHE A 51 1.52 -13.06 7.94
C PHE A 51 1.43 -12.30 9.26
N ILE A 52 2.49 -12.38 10.07
CA ILE A 52 2.63 -11.63 11.31
C ILE A 52 3.29 -10.29 10.97
N ILE A 53 2.57 -9.20 11.23
CA ILE A 53 3.13 -7.85 11.15
C ILE A 53 3.85 -7.55 12.47
N ASP A 54 5.14 -7.27 12.37
CA ASP A 54 5.92 -6.82 13.52
C ASP A 54 5.86 -5.30 13.65
N GLY A 55 5.09 -4.82 14.63
CA GLY A 55 4.95 -3.39 14.91
C GLY A 55 6.25 -2.72 15.36
N THR A 56 7.22 -3.47 15.91
CA THR A 56 8.46 -2.88 16.47
C THR A 56 9.42 -2.35 15.40
N ILE A 57 9.19 -2.72 14.14
CA ILE A 57 10.00 -2.31 12.97
C ILE A 57 9.77 -0.82 12.61
N LEU A 58 8.62 -0.26 13.01
CA LEU A 58 8.20 1.10 12.69
C LEU A 58 8.16 2.00 13.95
N PRO A 59 8.18 3.34 13.77
CA PRO A 59 7.91 4.26 14.87
C PRO A 59 6.49 4.08 15.44
N LYS A 60 6.32 4.34 16.75
CA LYS A 60 5.06 4.10 17.50
C LYS A 60 3.81 4.76 16.88
N ASN A 61 3.96 5.84 16.14
CA ASN A 61 2.84 6.54 15.51
C ASN A 61 2.36 5.89 14.19
N GLU A 62 3.11 4.96 13.61
CA GLU A 62 2.84 4.35 12.29
C GLU A 62 2.24 2.96 12.34
N TYR A 63 2.10 2.39 13.53
CA TYR A 63 1.44 1.12 13.73
C TYR A 63 0.47 1.20 14.91
N GLU A 64 -0.50 0.29 14.91
CA GLU A 64 -1.45 0.16 16.02
C GLU A 64 -1.99 -1.25 16.11
N LYS A 65 -2.35 -1.67 17.32
CA LYS A 65 -2.95 -2.97 17.56
C LYS A 65 -4.45 -2.89 17.28
N GLY A 66 -4.96 -3.80 16.47
CA GLY A 66 -6.40 -3.95 16.25
C GLY A 66 -7.10 -4.66 17.41
N LYS A 67 -8.43 -4.69 17.37
CA LYS A 67 -9.28 -5.41 18.34
C LYS A 67 -8.99 -6.91 18.40
N ASN A 68 -8.35 -7.45 17.37
CA ASN A 68 -7.99 -8.86 17.22
C ASN A 68 -6.56 -9.18 17.65
N ASP A 69 -5.91 -8.28 18.41
CA ASP A 69 -4.53 -8.40 18.85
C ASP A 69 -3.47 -8.50 17.74
N LYS A 70 -3.82 -8.16 16.50
CA LYS A 70 -2.87 -8.08 15.39
C LYS A 70 -2.38 -6.65 15.21
N TRP A 71 -1.13 -6.51 14.75
CA TRP A 71 -0.56 -5.22 14.40
C TRP A 71 -1.00 -4.79 13.00
N TYR A 72 -1.24 -3.50 12.85
CA TYR A 72 -1.61 -2.85 11.59
C TYR A 72 -0.71 -1.67 11.34
N VAL A 73 -0.19 -1.56 10.11
CA VAL A 73 0.51 -0.36 9.67
C VAL A 73 -0.51 0.65 9.19
N LEU A 74 -0.36 1.90 9.65
CA LEU A 74 -1.38 2.94 9.49
C LEU A 74 -1.17 3.81 8.25
N THR A 75 0.08 3.99 7.83
CA THR A 75 0.42 4.91 6.72
C THR A 75 1.02 4.15 5.55
N ALA A 76 0.80 4.65 4.34
CA ALA A 76 1.37 4.04 3.14
C ALA A 76 2.90 4.07 3.16
N MET A 77 3.49 5.18 3.64
CA MET A 77 4.92 5.30 3.84
C MET A 77 5.45 4.38 4.95
N GLY A 78 4.66 4.16 6.01
CA GLY A 78 4.97 3.14 7.01
C GLY A 78 4.98 1.75 6.40
N MET A 79 4.02 1.43 5.54
CA MET A 79 3.97 0.13 4.86
C MET A 79 5.17 -0.05 3.92
N LYS A 80 5.52 1.00 3.16
CA LYS A 80 6.75 1.06 2.36
C LYS A 80 7.98 0.69 3.19
N ARG A 81 8.22 1.42 4.28
CA ARG A 81 9.36 1.20 5.19
C ARG A 81 9.33 -0.18 5.84
N TYR A 82 8.15 -0.64 6.26
CA TYR A 82 7.97 -1.96 6.85
C TYR A 82 8.41 -3.05 5.87
N LEU A 83 7.93 -2.98 4.63
CA LEU A 83 8.28 -3.96 3.62
C LEU A 83 9.76 -3.90 3.22
N GLU A 84 10.35 -2.70 3.12
CA GLU A 84 11.80 -2.52 2.91
C GLU A 84 12.63 -3.19 4.01
N LYS A 85 12.29 -2.94 5.27
CA LYS A 85 13.00 -3.53 6.41
C LYS A 85 12.77 -5.03 6.55
N LYS A 86 11.57 -5.53 6.24
CA LYS A 86 11.20 -6.92 6.44
C LYS A 86 11.70 -7.85 5.33
N TYR A 87 11.63 -7.40 4.08
CA TYR A 87 11.89 -8.24 2.90
C TYR A 87 13.11 -7.79 2.07
N GLY A 88 13.73 -6.65 2.41
CA GLY A 88 14.91 -6.13 1.72
C GLY A 88 14.61 -5.16 0.59
N GLY A 89 15.61 -4.94 -0.27
CA GLY A 89 15.60 -3.94 -1.34
C GLY A 89 14.50 -4.11 -2.37
N LEU A 90 14.08 -2.98 -2.97
CA LEU A 90 12.88 -2.88 -3.79
C LEU A 90 13.19 -2.87 -5.27
N ALA A 91 12.39 -3.58 -6.05
CA ALA A 91 12.37 -3.41 -7.49
C ALA A 91 11.56 -2.16 -7.84
N ARG A 92 12.26 -1.08 -8.21
CA ARG A 92 11.64 0.18 -8.63
C ARG A 92 11.43 0.18 -10.14
N TYR A 93 10.21 0.53 -10.58
CA TYR A 93 9.84 0.63 -11.98
C TYR A 93 9.28 2.02 -12.29
N SER A 94 9.91 2.73 -13.21
CA SER A 94 9.30 3.92 -13.81
C SER A 94 8.35 3.47 -14.92
N VAL A 95 7.09 3.93 -14.89
CA VAL A 95 6.07 3.59 -15.89
C VAL A 95 5.45 4.84 -16.50
N ASN A 96 6.32 5.78 -16.87
CA ASN A 96 5.94 7.06 -17.46
C ASN A 96 5.64 6.99 -18.98
N THR A 97 5.71 5.80 -19.59
CA THR A 97 5.31 5.56 -20.99
C THR A 97 4.47 4.28 -21.11
N PRO A 98 3.64 4.15 -22.16
CA PRO A 98 2.88 2.92 -22.43
C PRO A 98 3.78 1.67 -22.58
N GLU A 99 4.95 1.83 -23.19
CA GLU A 99 5.94 0.77 -23.37
C GLU A 99 6.46 0.26 -22.02
N LEU A 100 6.84 1.18 -21.12
CA LEU A 100 7.32 0.84 -19.79
C LEU A 100 6.21 0.22 -18.94
N TYR A 101 4.97 0.69 -19.09
CA TYR A 101 3.81 0.05 -18.47
C TYR A 101 3.60 -1.39 -18.96
N ARG A 102 3.75 -1.64 -20.27
CA ARG A 102 3.67 -2.99 -20.84
C ARG A 102 4.74 -3.93 -20.26
N ARG A 103 6.00 -3.48 -20.19
CA ARG A 103 7.10 -4.24 -19.59
C ARG A 103 6.86 -4.54 -18.10
N PHE A 104 6.36 -3.54 -17.37
CA PHE A 104 5.96 -3.69 -15.97
C PHE A 104 4.86 -4.74 -15.80
N ARG A 105 3.84 -4.76 -16.68
CA ARG A 105 2.77 -5.77 -16.64
C ARG A 105 3.31 -7.17 -16.89
N GLN A 106 4.15 -7.36 -17.91
CA GLN A 106 4.80 -8.64 -18.19
C GLN A 106 5.62 -9.13 -16.99
N TYR A 107 6.38 -8.23 -16.35
CA TYR A 107 7.16 -8.57 -15.15
C TYR A 107 6.28 -9.03 -13.98
N ILE A 108 5.17 -8.32 -13.74
CA ILE A 108 4.17 -8.72 -12.73
C ILE A 108 3.57 -10.09 -13.05
N ASP A 109 3.24 -10.35 -14.32
CA ASP A 109 2.65 -11.63 -14.72
C ASP A 109 3.63 -12.80 -14.50
N VAL A 110 4.94 -12.60 -14.74
CA VAL A 110 6.00 -13.59 -14.45
C VAL A 110 6.15 -13.85 -12.94
N LEU A 111 6.12 -12.81 -12.12
CA LEU A 111 6.26 -12.92 -10.67
C LEU A 111 5.07 -13.62 -10.00
N GLY A 112 3.89 -13.60 -10.63
CA GLY A 112 2.67 -14.22 -10.15
C GLY A 112 2.00 -13.51 -8.95
N SER A 113 2.76 -12.89 -8.05
CA SER A 113 2.21 -12.22 -6.87
C SER A 113 3.14 -11.21 -6.20
N GLY A 114 2.56 -10.29 -5.41
CA GLY A 114 3.33 -9.30 -4.66
C GLY A 114 2.46 -8.16 -4.12
N ILE A 115 3.11 -7.09 -3.72
CA ILE A 115 2.49 -5.83 -3.32
C ILE A 115 3.10 -4.72 -4.18
N VAL A 116 2.29 -3.97 -4.90
CA VAL A 116 2.72 -2.80 -5.66
C VAL A 116 2.28 -1.55 -4.91
N ILE A 117 3.25 -0.69 -4.63
CA ILE A 117 3.02 0.64 -4.09
C ILE A 117 3.18 1.66 -5.21
N TYR A 118 2.17 2.51 -5.40
CA TYR A 118 2.30 3.65 -6.30
C TYR A 118 2.92 4.82 -5.57
N TYR A 119 3.93 5.43 -6.18
CA TYR A 119 4.47 6.70 -5.76
C TYR A 119 4.14 7.73 -6.83
N SER A 120 3.23 8.63 -6.51
CA SER A 120 2.91 9.73 -7.42
C SER A 120 3.30 11.02 -6.73
N GLN A 121 4.24 11.77 -7.30
CA GLN A 121 4.49 13.16 -6.91
C GLN A 121 3.36 14.09 -7.39
N ILE A 122 2.09 13.69 -7.20
CA ILE A 122 0.90 14.42 -7.69
C ILE A 122 0.92 15.87 -7.19
N LEU A 123 1.39 16.11 -5.96
CA LEU A 123 1.42 17.46 -5.38
C LEU A 123 2.46 18.40 -6.00
N LYS A 124 3.59 17.90 -6.52
CA LYS A 124 4.59 18.76 -7.19
C LYS A 124 4.30 18.92 -8.68
N ALA A 125 3.81 17.86 -9.32
CA ALA A 125 3.43 17.89 -10.73
C ALA A 125 2.20 18.79 -11.01
N LEU A 126 1.25 18.91 -10.08
CA LEU A 126 0.12 19.85 -10.22
C LEU A 126 0.54 21.32 -10.08
N GLN A 127 1.56 21.61 -9.27
CA GLN A 127 2.09 22.96 -9.09
C GLN A 127 2.94 23.39 -10.31
N ASP A 128 3.72 22.47 -10.87
CA ASP A 128 4.51 22.71 -12.09
C ASP A 128 3.63 22.73 -13.38
N MET A 129 2.48 22.06 -13.37
CA MET A 129 1.51 22.07 -14.49
C MET A 129 0.83 23.43 -14.69
N LEU A 130 0.57 24.18 -13.62
CA LEU A 130 -0.06 25.50 -13.70
C LEU A 130 0.88 26.58 -14.24
N ILE A 131 2.20 26.35 -14.24
CA ILE A 131 3.20 27.36 -14.61
C ILE A 131 3.88 27.03 -15.96
N TYR A 132 4.08 25.76 -16.35
CA TYR A 132 4.99 25.42 -17.46
C TYR A 132 4.45 24.51 -18.58
N GLY A 133 3.15 24.18 -18.62
CA GLY A 133 2.56 23.57 -19.82
C GLY A 133 3.21 22.25 -20.30
N LEU A 134 3.82 21.47 -19.40
CA LEU A 134 4.55 20.24 -19.73
C LEU A 134 3.71 18.98 -19.46
N LYS A 135 3.30 18.31 -20.55
CA LYS A 135 2.83 16.91 -20.54
C LYS A 135 4.00 15.97 -20.27
N LYS A 136 4.13 15.42 -19.06
CA LYS A 136 4.58 14.04 -18.80
C LYS A 136 4.49 13.72 -17.30
N ASN A 137 3.40 13.05 -16.91
CA ASN A 137 3.23 12.50 -15.57
C ASN A 137 4.31 11.43 -15.31
N LEU A 138 5.27 11.71 -14.43
CA LEU A 138 6.15 10.69 -13.87
C LEU A 138 5.34 9.90 -12.82
N LEU A 139 4.81 8.75 -13.22
CA LEU A 139 4.25 7.76 -12.29
C LEU A 139 5.35 6.76 -11.94
N GLU A 140 5.98 6.93 -10.79
CA GLU A 140 6.89 5.92 -10.25
C GLU A 140 6.08 4.80 -9.58
N ARG A 141 6.31 3.55 -9.96
CA ARG A 141 5.70 2.38 -9.32
C ARG A 141 6.79 1.57 -8.64
N ILE A 142 6.63 1.34 -7.34
CA ILE A 142 7.55 0.54 -6.55
C ILE A 142 6.90 -0.82 -6.32
N ILE A 143 7.54 -1.91 -6.78
CA ILE A 143 7.04 -3.27 -6.59
C ILE A 143 7.78 -3.91 -5.41
N TYR A 144 7.01 -4.54 -4.54
CA TYR A 144 7.47 -5.40 -3.46
C TYR A 144 7.06 -6.82 -3.82
N ILE A 145 8.06 -7.68 -3.91
CA ILE A 145 7.83 -9.10 -4.11
C ILE A 145 7.81 -9.71 -2.71
N ILE A 146 6.63 -10.16 -2.28
CA ILE A 146 6.53 -10.99 -1.07
C ILE A 146 6.37 -12.42 -1.56
N ASN A 147 7.42 -13.22 -1.35
CA ASN A 147 7.39 -14.64 -1.66
C ASN A 147 6.25 -15.33 -0.87
N GLY A 148 5.39 -16.07 -1.57
CA GLY A 148 4.28 -16.84 -0.97
C GLY A 148 2.86 -16.29 -1.21
N LEU A 149 2.72 -15.19 -1.97
CA LEU A 149 1.42 -14.64 -2.36
C LEU A 149 0.89 -15.31 -3.64
N LYS A 150 -0.42 -15.17 -3.92
CA LYS A 150 -1.06 -15.71 -5.16
C LYS A 150 -1.44 -14.64 -6.20
N LYS A 151 -1.54 -13.37 -5.80
CA LYS A 151 -1.95 -12.22 -6.64
C LYS A 151 -1.41 -10.90 -6.06
N PHE A 152 -1.34 -9.85 -6.87
CA PHE A 152 -0.85 -8.54 -6.46
C PHE A 152 -1.89 -7.69 -5.70
N ILE A 153 -1.48 -7.05 -4.59
CA ILE A 153 -2.22 -5.88 -4.05
C ILE A 153 -1.60 -4.62 -4.64
N PHE A 154 -2.45 -3.74 -5.13
CA PHE A 154 -2.08 -2.42 -5.64
C PHE A 154 -2.61 -1.36 -4.67
N PHE A 155 -1.73 -0.50 -4.13
CA PHE A 155 -2.19 0.61 -3.28
C PHE A 155 -1.33 1.87 -3.41
N GLN A 156 -1.95 3.03 -3.24
CA GLN A 156 -1.31 4.33 -3.48
C GLN A 156 -0.67 4.87 -2.19
N ALA A 157 0.61 5.22 -2.26
CA ALA A 157 1.24 6.09 -1.27
C ALA A 157 0.97 7.54 -1.66
N LEU A 158 0.08 8.18 -0.92
CA LEU A 158 -0.08 9.63 -0.93
C LEU A 158 0.90 10.19 0.12
N ASN A 159 1.73 11.16 -0.28
CA ASN A 159 2.46 12.02 0.65
C ASN A 159 1.51 12.99 1.34
#